data_AF-A0A1L5KSU3-F1
#
_entry.id   AF-A0A1L5KSU3-F1
#
_cell.length_a   1.000
_cell.length_b   1.000
_cell.length_c   1.000
_cell.angle_alpha   90.00
_cell.angle_beta   90.00
_cell.angle_gamma   90.00
#
_symmetry.space_group_name_H-M   'P 1'
#
loop_
_entity.id
_entity.type
_entity.pdbx_description
1 polymer ?
#
loop_
_entity_poly.entity_id
_entity_poly.type
_entity_poly.pdbx_seq_one_letter_code
_entity_poly.pdbx_strand_id
1 'polypeptide(L)'
;MKAVHFGAGKIGRGFIADLLHNTGYEITFVDVNEKLNAEMNQYHNYYLYVIQEDYRRKEIDKVSALSPITQPEEVTQAITDADLVTTAVIAD
;
A
#
# COMPACT_ATOMS: atom_id res chain seq x y z
N MET A 1 -8.63 -11.24 -1.92
CA MET A 1 -8.56 -10.39 -3.13
C MET A 1 -7.23 -9.67 -3.09
N LYS A 2 -6.59 -9.45 -4.24
CA LYS A 2 -5.29 -8.79 -4.35
C LYS A 2 -5.46 -7.39 -4.93
N ALA A 3 -4.89 -6.39 -4.28
CA ALA A 3 -4.86 -5.02 -4.78
C ALA A 3 -3.42 -4.55 -4.98
N VAL A 4 -3.19 -3.86 -6.09
CA VAL A 4 -1.97 -3.09 -6.30
C VAL A 4 -2.29 -1.61 -6.12
N HIS A 5 -1.50 -0.92 -5.29
CA HIS A 5 -1.65 0.52 -5.07
C HIS A 5 -0.37 1.27 -5.44
N PHE A 6 -0.43 2.08 -6.49
CA PHE A 6 0.66 2.98 -6.87
C PHE A 6 0.66 4.23 -6.01
N GLY A 7 1.79 4.50 -5.35
CA GLY A 7 1.95 5.63 -4.44
C GLY A 7 1.71 5.24 -2.99
N ALA A 8 2.76 4.80 -2.30
CA ALA A 8 2.73 4.46 -0.89
C ALA A 8 2.82 5.70 0.02
N GLY A 9 2.43 6.89 -0.46
CA GLY A 9 2.46 8.14 0.30
C GLY A 9 1.41 8.21 1.43
N LYS A 10 1.25 9.41 2.01
CA LYS A 10 0.29 9.64 3.10
C LYS A 10 -1.16 9.34 2.70
N ILE A 11 -1.58 9.71 1.50
CA ILE A 11 -2.94 9.43 1.00
C ILE A 11 -3.11 7.95 0.69
N GLY A 12 -2.12 7.33 0.06
CA GLY A 12 -2.15 5.90 -0.23
C GLY A 12 -2.30 5.05 1.02
N ARG A 13 -1.45 5.26 2.03
CA ARG A 13 -1.51 4.52 3.30
C ARG A 13 -2.61 4.98 4.26
N GLY A 14 -2.88 6.28 4.30
CA GLY A 14 -3.78 6.88 5.28
C GLY A 14 -5.25 6.88 4.89
N PHE A 15 -5.56 6.62 3.61
CA PHE A 15 -6.94 6.63 3.14
C PHE A 15 -7.26 5.46 2.21
N ILE A 16 -6.59 5.34 1.06
CA ILE A 16 -6.95 4.31 0.07
C ILE A 16 -6.72 2.91 0.63
N ALA A 17 -5.57 2.66 1.23
CA ALA A 17 -5.25 1.38 1.83
C ALA A 17 -6.13 1.03 3.03
N ASP A 18 -6.61 2.01 3.80
CA ASP A 18 -7.60 1.75 4.85
C ASP A 18 -8.91 1.21 4.25
N LEU A 19 -9.40 1.79 3.15
CA LEU A 19 -10.60 1.30 2.46
C LEU A 19 -10.39 -0.11 1.87
N LEU A 20 -9.24 -0.36 1.25
CA LEU A 20 -8.90 -1.67 0.70
C LEU A 20 -8.78 -2.74 1.79
N HIS A 21 -8.13 -2.39 2.90
CA HIS A 21 -7.97 -3.28 4.06
C HIS A 21 -9.32 -3.64 4.69
N ASN A 22 -10.18 -2.65 4.93
CA ASN A 22 -11.51 -2.87 5.50
C ASN A 22 -12.43 -3.70 4.57
N THR A 23 -12.08 -3.82 3.28
CA THR A 23 -12.80 -4.65 2.30
C THR A 23 -12.14 -6.01 2.05
N GLY A 24 -11.07 -6.35 2.77
CA GLY A 24 -10.45 -7.68 2.76
C GLY A 24 -9.40 -7.90 1.66
N TYR A 25 -8.84 -6.83 1.09
CA TYR A 25 -7.73 -6.93 0.14
C TYR A 25 -6.39 -7.13 0.85
N GLU A 26 -5.54 -7.96 0.24
CA GLU A 26 -4.09 -7.94 0.45
C GLU A 26 -3.49 -6.88 -0.47
N ILE A 27 -2.64 -6.01 0.06
CA ILE A 27 -2.22 -4.79 -0.64
C ILE A 27 -0.73 -4.85 -0.96
N THR A 28 -0.40 -4.81 -2.24
CA THR A 28 0.96 -4.58 -2.73
C THR A 28 1.09 -3.12 -3.14
N PHE A 29 1.85 -2.36 -2.38
CA PHE A 29 2.22 -1.00 -2.75
C PHE A 29 3.31 -1.00 -3.81
N VAL A 30 3.24 -0.05 -4.74
CA VAL A 30 4.30 0.23 -5.71
C VAL A 30 4.77 1.66 -5.53
N ASP A 31 6.01 1.85 -5.11
CA ASP A 31 6.61 3.15 -4.82
C ASP A 31 8.12 3.14 -5.04
N VAL A 32 8.70 4.29 -5.36
CA VAL A 32 10.14 4.47 -5.59
C VAL A 32 10.94 4.68 -4.29
N ASN A 33 10.26 4.88 -3.16
CA ASN A 33 10.90 5.07 -1.86
C ASN A 33 11.37 3.74 -1.26
N GLU A 34 12.62 3.36 -1.56
CA GLU A 34 13.23 2.11 -1.10
C GLU A 34 13.21 1.92 0.43
N LYS A 35 13.40 3.00 1.21
CA LYS A 35 13.38 2.91 2.68
C LYS A 35 11.99 2.50 3.16
N LEU A 36 10.95 3.13 2.62
CA LEU A 36 9.57 2.80 2.96
C LEU A 36 9.22 1.38 2.53
N ASN A 37 9.64 0.97 1.33
CA ASN A 37 9.41 -0.38 0.84
C ASN A 37 10.06 -1.43 1.75
N ALA A 38 11.31 -1.19 2.17
CA ALA A 38 12.02 -2.07 3.10
C ALA A 38 11.32 -2.16 4.46
N GLU A 39 10.90 -1.03 5.04
CA GLU A 39 10.13 -1.02 6.29
C GLU A 39 8.82 -1.80 6.15
N MET A 40 8.08 -1.59 5.06
CA MET A 40 6.82 -2.27 4.82
C MET A 40 6.99 -3.78 4.65
N ASN A 41 8.02 -4.22 3.93
CA ASN A 41 8.34 -5.64 3.75
C ASN A 41 8.98 -6.28 4.99
N GLN A 42 9.55 -5.49 5.91
CA GLN A 42 10.05 -6.00 7.18
C GLN A 42 8.90 -6.34 8.14
N TYR A 43 7.90 -5.46 8.23
CA TYR A 43 6.84 -5.58 9.23
C TYR A 43 5.55 -6.18 8.68
N HIS A 44 5.31 -6.08 7.38
CA HIS A 44 4.05 -6.46 6.72
C HIS A 44 2.79 -5.82 7.32
N ASN A 45 2.98 -4.72 8.05
CA ASN A 45 1.93 -3.90 8.62
C ASN A 45 2.40 -2.44 8.82
N TYR A 46 1.44 -1.57 9.14
CA TYR A 46 1.70 -0.26 9.74
C TYR A 46 0.48 0.21 10.54
N TYR A 47 0.62 1.32 11.27
CA TYR A 47 -0.45 1.88 12.07
C TYR A 47 -1.00 3.19 11.48
N LEU A 48 -2.31 3.29 11.42
CA LEU A 48 -3.06 4.50 11.12
C LEU A 48 -3.66 5.07 12.41
N TYR A 49 -3.54 6.38 12.62
CA TYR A 49 -4.09 7.07 13.78
C TYR A 49 -5.25 7.97 13.34
N VAL A 50 -6.46 7.66 13.82
CA VAL A 50 -7.68 8.40 13.50
C VAL A 50 -7.88 9.48 14.56
N ILE A 51 -7.48 10.72 14.25
CA ILE A 51 -7.43 11.83 15.22
C ILE A 51 -8.81 12.14 15.83
N GLN A 52 -9.86 12.14 15.02
CA GLN A 52 -11.23 12.46 15.46
C GLN A 52 -11.84 11.40 16.37
N GLU A 53 -11.21 10.23 16.49
CA GLU A 53 -11.66 9.12 17.32
C GLU A 53 -10.68 8.89 18.47
N ASP A 54 -10.32 9.96 19.18
CA ASP A 54 -9.38 9.94 20.31
C ASP A 54 -8.04 9.27 19.96
N TYR A 55 -7.48 9.63 18.80
CA TYR A 55 -6.26 9.03 18.26
C TYR A 55 -6.33 7.50 18.15
N ARG A 56 -7.51 6.92 17.91
CA ARG A 56 -7.67 5.48 17.75
C ARG A 56 -6.64 4.94 16.76
N ARG A 57 -5.87 3.95 17.23
CA ARG A 57 -4.88 3.24 16.44
C ARG A 57 -5.56 2.08 15.69
N LYS A 58 -5.48 2.10 14.36
CA LYS A 58 -5.83 0.99 13.47
C LYS A 58 -4.56 0.33 12.97
N GLU A 59 -4.52 -0.99 12.99
CA GLU A 59 -3.48 -1.75 12.29
C GLU A 59 -3.94 -2.03 10.86
N ILE A 60 -3.07 -1.75 9.89
CA ILE A 60 -3.23 -2.15 8.50
C ILE A 60 -2.20 -3.25 8.26
N ASP A 61 -2.65 -4.50 8.22
CA ASP A 61 -1.84 -5.70 8.02
C ASP A 61 -1.95 -6.23 6.58
N LYS A 62 -1.22 -7.29 6.26
CA LYS A 62 -1.19 -7.94 4.93
C LYS A 62 -0.80 -6.98 3.80
N VAL A 63 0.25 -6.20 4.10
CA VAL A 63 0.84 -5.27 3.14
C VAL A 63 2.23 -5.73 2.72
N SER A 64 2.57 -5.46 1.46
CA SER A 64 3.91 -5.59 0.90
C SER A 64 4.20 -4.40 -0.01
N ALA A 65 5.45 -4.24 -0.40
CA ALA A 65 5.87 -3.18 -1.31
C ALA A 65 6.84 -3.70 -2.38
N LEU A 66 6.72 -3.17 -3.59
CA LEU A 66 7.62 -3.40 -4.70
C LEU A 66 8.15 -2.07 -5.23
N SER A 67 9.42 -2.06 -5.64
CA SER A 67 10.00 -0.93 -6.35
C SER A 67 9.83 -1.10 -7.86
N PRO A 68 9.22 -0.14 -8.57
CA PRO A 68 9.12 -0.20 -10.02
C PRO A 68 10.48 0.02 -10.71
N ILE A 69 11.52 0.46 -9.97
CA ILE A 69 12.86 0.71 -10.49
C ILE A 69 13.70 -0.57 -10.46
N THR A 70 13.65 -1.31 -9.35
CA THR A 70 14.50 -2.49 -9.14
C THR A 70 13.77 -3.81 -9.35
N GLN A 71 12.43 -3.81 -9.34
CA GLN A 71 11.59 -5.00 -9.46
C GLN A 71 10.48 -4.85 -10.53
N PRO A 72 10.80 -4.43 -11.77
CA PRO A 72 9.79 -4.14 -12.80
C PRO A 72 9.00 -5.38 -13.24
N GLU A 73 9.63 -6.55 -13.25
CA GLU A 73 8.97 -7.81 -13.62
C GLU A 73 7.95 -8.24 -12.55
N GLU A 74 8.32 -8.13 -11.28
CA GLU A 74 7.45 -8.44 -10.15
C GLU A 74 6.28 -7.45 -10.07
N VAL A 75 6.50 -6.17 -10.35
CA VAL A 75 5.41 -5.19 -10.45
C VAL A 75 4.44 -5.58 -11.58
N THR A 76 4.95 -5.98 -12.74
CA THR A 76 4.11 -6.41 -13.87
C THR A 76 3.30 -7.66 -13.51
N GLN A 77 3.92 -8.62 -12.81
CA GLN A 77 3.22 -9.81 -12.35
C GLN A 77 2.15 -9.46 -11.31
N ALA A 78 2.47 -8.60 -10.34
CA ALA A 78 1.52 -8.15 -9.32
C ALA A 78 0.29 -7.47 -9.92
N ILE A 79 0.47 -6.65 -10.96
CA ILE A 79 -0.64 -6.03 -11.71
C ILE A 79 -1.50 -7.09 -12.39
N THR A 80 -0.87 -8.09 -13.01
CA THR A 80 -1.57 -9.15 -13.74
C THR A 80 -2.40 -10.04 -12.80
N ASP A 81 -1.90 -10.27 -11.58
CA ASP A 81 -2.56 -11.07 -10.54
C ASP A 81 -3.62 -10.28 -9.74
N ALA A 82 -3.67 -8.96 -9.88
CA ALA A 82 -4.52 -8.11 -9.04
C ALA A 82 -5.97 -8.11 -9.52
N ASP A 83 -6.89 -8.14 -8.55
CA ASP A 83 -8.33 -7.91 -8.79
C ASP A 83 -8.62 -6.41 -8.96
N LEU A 84 -7.77 -5.55 -8.38
CA LEU A 84 -7.94 -4.09 -8.39
C LEU A 84 -6.59 -3.38 -8.43
N VAL A 85 -6.48 -2.37 -9.31
CA VAL A 85 -5.35 -1.44 -9.34
C VAL A 85 -5.85 -0.04 -9.02
N THR A 86 -5.19 0.63 -8.07
CA THR A 86 -5.49 2.01 -7.69
C THR A 86 -4.22 2.84 -7.66
N THR A 87 -4.37 4.17 -7.71
CA THR A 87 -3.23 5.09 -7.68
C THR A 87 -3.55 6.32 -6.84
N ALA A 88 -2.55 6.78 -6.09
CA ALA A 88 -2.53 8.05 -5.38
C ALA A 88 -1.19 8.74 -5.63
N VAL A 89 -0.88 8.93 -6.91
CA VAL A 89 0.30 9.68 -7.40
C VAL A 89 -0.11 11.08 -7.87
N ILE A 90 0.86 11.96 -8.09
CA ILE A 90 0.60 13.27 -8.65
C ILE A 90 0.15 13.12 -10.12
N ALA A 91 -0.94 13.78 -10.48
CA ALA A 91 -1.33 13.97 -11.87
C ALA A 91 -0.86 15.36 -12.30
N ASP A 92 -0.25 15.45 -13.48
CA ASP A 92 0.20 16.68 -14.13
C ASP A 92 -0.89 17.32 -15.01
#